data_AF-A0A179B2S3-F1
#
_entry.id   AF-A0A179B2S3-F1
#
_cell.length_a   1.000
_cell.length_b   1.000
_cell.length_c   1.000
_cell.angle_alpha   90.00
_cell.angle_beta   90.00
_cell.angle_gamma   90.00
#
_symmetry.space_group_name_H-M   'P 1'
#
loop_
_entity.id
_entity.type
_entity.pdbx_description
1 polymer ?
#
loop_
_entity_poly.entity_id
_entity_poly.type
_entity_poly.pdbx_seq_one_letter_code
_entity_poly.pdbx_strand_id
1 'polypeptide(L)' 'MTVPITKMTRKDIAERRREIQQIVDESEFQERRDEGDLTFRDRKLLEELQDLEFLAGVFGD' A
#
# COMPACT_ATOMS: atom_id res chain seq x y z
N MET A 1 12.96 19.17 10.16
CA MET A 1 12.61 17.73 10.20
C MET A 1 13.02 17.14 8.87
N THR A 2 14.10 16.36 8.83
CA THR A 2 14.53 15.68 7.62
C THR A 2 13.65 14.45 7.46
N VAL A 3 12.61 14.54 6.64
CA VAL A 3 11.94 13.34 6.15
C VAL A 3 12.98 12.64 5.29
N PRO A 4 13.45 11.43 5.64
CA PRO A 4 14.35 10.71 4.77
C PRO A 4 13.56 10.48 3.47
N ILE A 5 13.90 11.23 2.42
CA ILE A 5 13.45 10.90 1.07
C ILE A 5 14.27 9.68 0.70
N THR A 6 13.81 8.51 1.16
CA THR A 6 14.24 7.24 0.60
C THR A 6 13.84 7.34 -0.86
N LYS A 7 14.84 7.45 -1.76
CA LYS A 7 14.60 7.39 -3.19
C LYS A 7 14.11 5.97 -3.50
N MET A 8 12.83 5.70 -3.28
CA MET A 8 12.20 4.50 -3.77
C MET A 8 12.27 4.56 -5.29
N THR A 9 12.96 3.60 -5.87
CA THR A 9 12.96 3.45 -7.33
C THR A 9 11.59 2.94 -7.77
N ARG A 10 11.26 3.06 -9.06
CA ARG A 10 10.04 2.45 -9.62
C ARG A 10 9.94 0.96 -9.27
N LYS A 11 11.08 0.27 -9.16
CA LYS A 11 11.15 -1.14 -8.73
C LYS A 11 10.75 -1.31 -7.26
N ASP A 12 11.28 -0.50 -6.35
CA ASP A 12 10.91 -0.53 -4.93
C ASP A 12 9.42 -0.26 -4.72
N ILE A 13 8.84 0.69 -5.46
CA ILE A 13 7.40 1.00 -5.44
C ILE A 13 6.60 -0.21 -5.90
N ALA A 14 7.01 -0.87 -7.00
CA ALA A 14 6.33 -2.04 -7.53
C ALA A 14 6.42 -3.26 -6.58
N GLU A 15 7.59 -3.48 -5.97
CA GLU A 15 7.80 -4.55 -4.99
C GLU A 15 6.93 -4.30 -3.75
N ARG A 16 6.99 -3.09 -3.19
CA ARG A 16 6.19 -2.73 -2.02
C ARG A 16 4.69 -2.81 -2.30
N ARG A 17 4.23 -2.33 -3.45
CA ARG A 17 2.83 -2.44 -3.87
C ARG A 17 2.39 -3.90 -3.90
N ARG A 18 3.23 -4.79 -4.44
CA ARG A 18 2.92 -6.22 -4.53
C ARG A 18 2.88 -6.89 -3.15
N GLU A 19 3.73 -6.49 -2.22
CA GLU A 19 3.67 -6.99 -0.83
C GLU A 19 2.36 -6.59 -0.16
N ILE A 20 1.99 -5.31 -0.23
CA ILE A 20 0.76 -4.81 0.38
C ILE A 20 -0.47 -5.42 -0.29
N GLN A 21 -0.45 -5.54 -1.62
CA GLN A 21 -1.54 -6.16 -2.38
C GLN A 21 -1.78 -7.60 -1.91
N GLN A 22 -0.74 -8.39 -1.66
CA GLN A 22 -0.89 -9.76 -1.15
C GLN A 22 -1.57 -9.81 0.23
N ILE A 23 -1.27 -8.85 1.10
CA ILE A 23 -1.91 -8.76 2.43
C ILE A 23 -3.39 -8.35 2.27
N VAL A 24 -3.66 -7.39 1.39
CA VAL A 24 -5.03 -6.92 1.14
C VAL A 24 -5.87 -7.99 0.45
N ASP A 25 -5.30 -8.80 -0.45
CA ASP A 25 -5.97 -9.92 -1.12
C ASP A 25 -6.23 -11.13 -0.21
N GLU A 26 -5.65 -11.17 1.00
CA GLU A 26 -5.88 -12.27 1.93
C GLU A 26 -7.36 -12.34 2.36
N SER A 27 -7.93 -13.54 2.37
CA SER A 27 -9.35 -13.75 2.73
C SER A 27 -9.68 -13.13 4.08
N GLU A 28 -8.83 -13.31 5.09
CA GLU A 28 -9.03 -12.73 6.42
C GLU A 28 -9.08 -11.20 6.39
N PHE A 29 -8.29 -10.56 5.53
CA PHE A 29 -8.32 -9.11 5.35
C PHE A 29 -9.62 -8.67 4.68
N GLN A 30 -10.06 -9.39 3.64
CA GLN A 30 -11.32 -9.10 2.96
C GLN A 30 -12.53 -9.31 3.88
N GLU A 31 -12.53 -10.34 4.72
CA GLU A 31 -13.57 -10.57 5.73
C GLU A 31 -13.63 -9.42 6.75
N ARG A 32 -12.48 -9.00 7.29
CA ARG A 32 -12.42 -7.81 8.18
C ARG A 32 -12.88 -6.54 7.48
N ARG A 33 -12.57 -6.39 6.19
CA ARG A 33 -13.01 -5.25 5.38
C ARG A 33 -14.52 -5.24 5.20
N ASP A 34 -15.11 -6.39 4.89
CA ASP A 34 -16.56 -6.53 4.66
C ASP A 34 -17.36 -6.32 5.96
N GLU A 35 -16.85 -6.83 7.08
CA GLU A 35 -17.43 -6.63 8.41
C GLU A 35 -17.20 -5.20 8.95
N GLY A 36 -16.31 -4.42 8.33
CA GLY A 36 -15.94 -3.08 8.78
C GLY A 36 -15.00 -3.06 9.99
N ASP A 37 -14.43 -4.21 10.37
CA ASP A 37 -13.51 -4.40 11.49
C ASP A 37 -12.03 -4.19 11.10
N LEU A 38 -11.77 -3.23 10.20
CA LEU A 38 -10.40 -2.91 9.80
C LEU A 38 -9.65 -2.26 10.96
N THR A 39 -8.53 -2.87 11.34
CA THR A 39 -7.63 -2.30 12.34
C THR A 39 -6.99 -1.02 11.81
N PHE A 40 -6.41 -0.22 12.72
CA PHE A 40 -5.62 0.95 12.31
C PHE A 40 -4.48 0.58 11.34
N ARG A 41 -3.89 -0.61 11.52
CA ARG A 41 -2.84 -1.12 10.64
C ARG A 41 -3.37 -1.45 9.26
N ASP A 42 -4.55 -2.06 9.17
CA ASP A 42 -5.18 -2.42 7.90
C ASP A 42 -5.52 -1.18 7.08
N ARG A 43 -6.07 -0.14 7.73
CA ARG A 43 -6.36 1.15 7.08
C ARG A 43 -5.09 1.80 6.54
N LYS A 44 -4.02 1.81 7.35
CA LYS A 44 -2.73 2.36 6.94
C LYS A 44 -2.13 1.61 5.74
N LEU A 45 -2.33 0.29 5.65
CA LEU A 45 -1.91 -0.50 4.49
C LEU A 45 -2.68 -0.11 3.23
N LEU A 46 -3.99 0.11 3.34
CA LEU A 46 -4.81 0.57 2.20
C LEU A 46 -4.43 1.99 1.76
N GLU A 47 -4.17 2.90 2.70
CA GLU A 47 -3.66 4.25 2.40
C GLU A 47 -2.30 4.18 1.70
N GLU A 48 -1.37 3.37 2.23
CA GLU A 48 -0.05 3.17 1.60
C GLU A 48 -0.17 2.54 0.20
N LEU A 49 -1.08 1.59 -0.01
CA LEU A 49 -1.33 1.02 -1.33
C LEU A 49 -1.80 2.09 -2.32
N GLN A 50 -2.75 2.93 -1.92
CA GLN A 50 -3.24 4.04 -2.74
C GLN A 50 -2.13 5.05 -3.06
N ASP A 51 -1.29 5.41 -2.09
CA ASP A 51 -0.13 6.27 -2.32
C ASP A 51 0.85 5.64 -3.32
N LEU A 52 1.11 4.34 -3.22
CA LEU A 52 2.00 3.63 -4.16
C LEU A 52 1.39 3.54 -5.56
N GLU A 53 0.08 3.35 -5.70
CA GLU A 53 -0.61 3.41 -6.99
C GLU A 53 -0.54 4.80 -7.61
N PHE A 54 -0.74 5.85 -6.79
CA PHE A 54 -0.56 7.23 -7.23
C PHE A 54 0.87 7.49 -7.71
N LEU A 55 1.87 7.11 -6.92
CA LEU A 55 3.28 7.25 -7.29
C LEU A 55 3.60 6.47 -8.57
N ALA A 56 3.11 5.23 -8.70
CA ALA A 56 3.29 4.44 -9.91
C ALA A 56 2.68 5.11 -11.16
N GLY A 57 1.53 5.77 -11.02
CA GLY A 57 0.91 6.57 -12.08
C GLY A 57 1.66 7.87 -12.40
N VAL A 58 2.20 8.56 -11.39
CA VAL A 58 3.02 9.77 -11.58
C VAL A 58 4.37 9.47 -12.25
N PHE A 59 4.92 8.27 -12.02
CA PHE A 59 6.09 7.76 -12.73
C PHE A 59 5.74 7.08 -14.07
N GLY A 60 4.47 7.10 -14.48
CA GLY A 60 3.98 6.54 -15.73
C GLY A 60 3.87 7.58 -16.85
N ASP A 61 5.01 8.16 -17.25
CA ASP A 61 5.29 8.70 -18.60
C ASP A 61 6.80 8.54 -18.87
#